data_AF-A0A072PG19-F1
#
_entry.id   AF-A0A072PG19-F1
#
_cell.length_a   1.000
_cell.length_b   1.000
_cell.length_c   1.000
_cell.angle_alpha   90.00
_cell.angle_beta   90.00
_cell.angle_gamma   90.00
#
_symmetry.space_group_name_H-M   'P 1'
#
loop_
_entity.id
_entity.type
_entity.pdbx_description
1 polymer ?
#
loop_
_entity_poly.entity_id
_entity_poly.type
_entity_poly.pdbx_seq_one_letter_code
_entity_poly.pdbx_strand_id
1 'polypeptide(L)'
;MSPFFLVVSTLLYIQSYASQICERRTRLLARASSSECDLYVVSGQDNLFENYAFSDFRNLSNYSINWPSSITAEEDQGGENITSAYFAHPPFSDHWEIRRGIRNAESDVPMIYSAQNVYISQDPSSDGSQTYLTLRTTRLQDFQSVVQLVSRPDNLLHASMRTRMKIISDGKDGDNVAGGAVVGFFTYESDTQESDIEVLTKHPSDIVELSTQPASSTTPGADASVTIPNGKDWTEWVEYRMDWFAGRNIWYLDEEMMLNSTDSVPTEPSQLMLNLWSNGQSFSGRMRPGREVYVAVQWIEIAYNVSNQGQSLNQTDGLTQCLVDSVETKGIPEVIQNSSVTQSAVSTALKMFGTIVLVLIAWYCT
;
A
#
# COMPACT_ATOMS: atom_id res chain seq x y z
N MET A 1 -43.63 35.67 8.23
CA MET A 1 -42.67 35.14 9.22
C MET A 1 -42.53 33.65 8.95
N SER A 2 -41.37 33.29 8.41
CA SER A 2 -40.83 31.97 8.05
C SER A 2 -39.32 32.07 8.40
N PRO A 3 -38.53 30.99 8.61
CA PRO A 3 -38.82 29.57 8.49
C PRO A 3 -38.36 28.72 9.71
N PHE A 4 -39.08 27.62 9.96
CA PHE A 4 -38.65 26.49 10.82
C PHE A 4 -38.75 25.21 9.97
N PHE A 5 -38.00 25.15 8.87
CA PHE A 5 -37.97 23.99 7.96
C PHE A 5 -36.63 23.97 7.23
N LEU A 6 -35.53 23.69 7.95
CA LEU A 6 -34.21 23.48 7.34
C LEU A 6 -33.19 22.88 8.32
N VAL A 7 -33.55 21.83 9.07
CA VAL A 7 -32.54 21.12 9.91
C VAL A 7 -32.68 19.58 9.90
N VAL A 8 -33.71 18.98 9.28
CA VAL A 8 -33.88 17.50 9.35
C VAL A 8 -33.50 16.77 8.05
N SER A 9 -33.14 17.48 6.97
CA SER A 9 -32.88 16.85 5.67
C SER A 9 -31.40 16.58 5.36
N THR A 10 -30.46 16.96 6.23
CA THR A 10 -29.01 16.78 6.01
C THR A 10 -28.37 15.67 6.86
N LEU A 11 -29.11 15.04 7.77
CA LEU A 11 -28.64 13.89 8.56
C LEU A 11 -29.07 12.53 8.01
N LEU A 12 -29.91 12.50 6.97
CA LEU A 12 -30.40 11.26 6.34
C LEU A 12 -29.66 10.85 5.07
N TYR A 13 -28.68 11.65 4.62
CA TYR A 13 -27.91 11.34 3.39
C TYR A 13 -26.52 10.74 3.65
N ILE A 14 -26.03 10.74 4.91
CA ILE A 14 -24.75 10.13 5.29
C ILE A 14 -24.95 8.75 5.95
N GLN A 15 -26.19 8.42 6.36
CA GLN A 15 -26.51 7.10 6.90
C GLN A 15 -26.82 6.02 5.84
N SER A 16 -27.00 6.35 4.56
CA SER A 16 -27.40 5.32 3.58
C SER A 16 -26.24 4.53 2.98
N TYR A 17 -25.02 5.07 2.89
CA TYR A 17 -23.88 4.35 2.32
C TYR A 17 -23.21 3.38 3.32
N ALA A 18 -23.02 3.80 4.58
CA ALA A 18 -22.44 2.93 5.61
C ALA A 18 -23.37 1.75 5.97
N SER A 19 -24.69 1.98 5.95
CA SER A 19 -25.69 0.95 6.27
C SER A 19 -25.88 -0.08 5.14
N GLN A 20 -25.73 0.34 3.86
CA GLN A 20 -25.77 -0.57 2.72
C GLN A 20 -24.56 -1.53 2.66
N ILE A 21 -23.40 -1.12 3.18
CA ILE A 21 -22.22 -1.98 3.29
C ILE A 21 -22.39 -2.99 4.45
N CYS A 22 -22.98 -2.55 5.57
CA CYS A 22 -23.18 -3.42 6.74
C CYS A 22 -24.23 -4.53 6.48
N GLU A 23 -25.29 -4.27 5.70
CA GLU A 23 -26.29 -5.29 5.32
C GLU A 23 -25.80 -6.28 4.23
N ARG A 24 -24.67 -6.00 3.56
CA ARG A 24 -24.06 -6.93 2.59
C ARG A 24 -23.30 -8.09 3.23
N ARG A 25 -23.26 -8.20 4.56
CA ARG A 25 -22.62 -9.30 5.30
C ARG A 25 -23.33 -10.66 5.24
N THR A 26 -24.42 -10.80 4.49
CA THR A 26 -25.19 -12.06 4.43
C THR A 26 -24.92 -12.94 3.21
N ARG A 27 -23.96 -12.57 2.35
CA ARG A 27 -23.45 -13.47 1.31
C ARG A 27 -21.94 -13.52 1.41
N LEU A 28 -21.42 -14.65 1.92
CA LEU A 28 -20.04 -15.08 1.66
C LEU A 28 -19.82 -14.97 0.15
N LEU A 29 -19.04 -13.99 -0.29
CA LEU A 29 -18.61 -13.89 -1.68
C LEU A 29 -17.74 -15.13 -1.96
N ALA A 30 -17.88 -15.73 -3.14
CA ALA A 30 -17.11 -16.92 -3.47
C ALA A 30 -15.62 -16.56 -3.52
N ARG A 31 -14.78 -17.35 -2.83
CA ARG A 31 -13.32 -17.22 -2.88
C ARG A 31 -12.86 -17.46 -4.31
N ALA A 32 -12.24 -16.46 -4.92
CA ALA A 32 -11.51 -16.62 -6.16
C ALA A 32 -10.04 -16.86 -5.83
N SER A 33 -9.39 -17.80 -6.51
CA SER A 33 -7.94 -17.68 -6.70
C SER A 33 -7.71 -16.41 -7.53
N SER A 34 -6.62 -15.66 -7.30
CA SER A 34 -6.31 -14.42 -8.05
C SER A 34 -6.36 -14.58 -9.58
N SER A 35 -6.29 -15.81 -10.09
CA SER A 35 -6.48 -16.17 -11.50
C SER A 35 -7.92 -16.04 -12.04
N GLU A 36 -8.92 -15.71 -11.23
CA GLU A 36 -10.31 -15.51 -11.66
C GLU A 36 -10.72 -14.02 -11.73
N CYS A 37 -9.80 -13.11 -11.39
CA CYS A 37 -10.04 -11.67 -11.38
C CYS A 37 -9.43 -11.02 -12.62
N ASP A 38 -10.24 -10.29 -13.38
CA ASP A 38 -9.78 -9.48 -14.51
C ASP A 38 -9.48 -8.04 -14.08
N LEU A 39 -10.21 -7.54 -13.08
CA LEU A 39 -10.11 -6.17 -12.58
C LEU A 39 -10.15 -6.14 -11.05
N TYR A 40 -9.37 -5.25 -10.47
CA TYR A 40 -9.24 -5.07 -9.03
C TYR A 40 -9.81 -3.72 -8.62
N VAL A 41 -10.67 -3.76 -7.61
CA VAL A 41 -11.38 -2.60 -7.06
C VAL A 41 -10.88 -2.34 -5.65
N VAL A 42 -10.63 -1.08 -5.36
CA VAL A 42 -10.18 -0.62 -4.04
C VAL A 42 -11.26 0.26 -3.42
N SER A 43 -11.39 0.20 -2.09
CA SER A 43 -12.38 0.95 -1.34
C SER A 43 -12.24 2.45 -1.55
N GLY A 44 -13.38 3.14 -1.63
CA GLY A 44 -13.44 4.60 -1.61
C GLY A 44 -13.37 5.28 -2.98
N GLN A 45 -13.10 4.55 -4.07
CA GLN A 45 -13.05 5.10 -5.43
C GLN A 45 -13.56 4.08 -6.47
N ASP A 46 -14.07 4.57 -7.60
CA ASP A 46 -14.55 3.73 -8.72
C ASP A 46 -13.45 3.38 -9.74
N ASN A 47 -12.18 3.61 -9.39
CA ASN A 47 -11.06 3.33 -10.27
C ASN A 47 -10.71 1.84 -10.28
N LEU A 48 -10.39 1.33 -11.46
CA LEU A 48 -10.13 -0.09 -11.72
C LEU A 48 -8.65 -0.30 -12.02
N PHE A 49 -8.09 -1.38 -11.48
CA PHE A 49 -6.74 -1.83 -11.77
C PHE A 49 -6.76 -3.16 -12.50
N GLU A 50 -5.87 -3.35 -13.47
CA GLU A 50 -5.80 -4.56 -14.31
C GLU A 50 -4.85 -5.61 -13.74
N ASN A 51 -3.99 -5.23 -12.79
CA ASN A 51 -2.99 -6.13 -12.21
C ASN A 51 -3.04 -6.10 -10.68
N TYR A 52 -2.61 -7.20 -10.08
CA TYR A 52 -2.52 -7.37 -8.64
C TYR A 52 -1.30 -8.21 -8.26
N ALA A 53 -0.62 -7.81 -7.20
CA ALA A 53 0.49 -8.55 -6.61
C ALA A 53 0.39 -8.50 -5.08
N PHE A 54 0.68 -9.65 -4.45
CA PHE A 54 0.73 -9.77 -3.00
C PHE A 54 2.00 -10.53 -2.59
N SER A 55 2.85 -9.87 -1.80
CA SER A 55 4.03 -10.48 -1.20
C SER A 55 3.76 -10.71 0.29
N ASP A 56 3.63 -11.97 0.70
CA ASP A 56 3.39 -12.36 2.10
C ASP A 56 4.64 -12.93 2.75
N PHE A 57 5.10 -12.30 3.82
CA PHE A 57 6.30 -12.72 4.55
C PHE A 57 5.98 -13.37 5.89
N ARG A 58 4.70 -13.60 6.21
CA ARG A 58 4.25 -14.10 7.52
C ARG A 58 4.52 -15.59 7.74
N ASN A 59 4.72 -16.37 6.68
CA ASN A 59 4.87 -17.83 6.76
C ASN A 59 6.06 -18.34 5.94
N LEU A 60 7.27 -17.91 6.31
CA LEU A 60 8.54 -18.21 5.64
C LEU A 60 9.57 -18.79 6.63
N SER A 61 9.13 -19.55 7.62
CA SER A 61 9.99 -20.11 8.68
C SER A 61 11.18 -20.92 8.14
N ASN A 62 10.98 -21.66 7.04
CA ASN A 62 12.05 -22.40 6.35
C ASN A 62 13.16 -21.51 5.73
N TYR A 63 12.86 -20.21 5.54
CA TYR A 63 13.79 -19.22 5.00
C TYR A 63 14.31 -18.25 6.07
N SER A 64 13.80 -18.36 7.30
CA SER A 64 14.17 -17.48 8.40
C SER A 64 15.59 -17.77 8.87
N ILE A 65 16.31 -16.70 9.20
CA ILE A 65 17.66 -16.77 9.76
C ILE A 65 17.69 -16.02 11.09
N ASN A 66 18.56 -16.45 11.99
CA ASN A 66 18.90 -15.65 13.17
C ASN A 66 19.88 -14.57 12.73
N TRP A 67 19.43 -13.31 12.72
CA TRP A 67 20.19 -12.06 12.48
C TRP A 67 21.51 -12.24 11.70
N PRO A 68 21.57 -11.91 10.40
CA PRO A 68 22.83 -11.97 9.67
C PRO A 68 23.84 -11.03 10.31
N SER A 69 25.13 -11.34 10.17
CA SER A 69 26.21 -10.45 10.62
C SER A 69 25.97 -9.02 10.14
N SER A 70 26.24 -8.05 11.01
CA SER A 70 26.26 -6.63 10.63
C SER A 70 27.28 -6.39 9.53
N ILE A 71 26.97 -5.43 8.67
CA ILE A 71 27.87 -5.00 7.60
C ILE A 71 29.16 -4.45 8.20
N THR A 72 30.31 -4.84 7.64
CA THR A 72 31.63 -4.40 8.11
C THR A 72 32.19 -3.25 7.26
N ALA A 73 33.25 -2.60 7.74
CA ALA A 73 33.86 -1.46 7.06
C ALA A 73 34.48 -1.86 5.71
N GLU A 74 34.85 -3.13 5.54
CA GLU A 74 35.41 -3.69 4.32
C GLU A 74 34.36 -4.02 3.25
N GLU A 75 33.07 -4.06 3.63
CA GLU A 75 31.94 -4.32 2.74
C GLU A 75 31.41 -3.02 2.10
N ASP A 76 32.33 -2.21 1.56
CA ASP A 76 32.09 -0.84 1.08
C ASP A 76 31.78 -0.74 -0.43
N GLN A 77 31.37 -1.84 -1.06
CA GLN A 77 31.10 -1.89 -2.50
C GLN A 77 29.68 -2.37 -2.86
N GLY A 78 28.89 -2.83 -1.89
CA GLY A 78 27.57 -3.42 -2.18
C GLY A 78 27.63 -4.76 -2.93
N GLY A 79 28.79 -5.45 -2.85
CA GLY A 79 29.06 -6.72 -3.52
C GLY A 79 28.54 -7.96 -2.79
N GLU A 80 27.85 -7.81 -1.66
CA GLU A 80 27.43 -8.91 -0.78
C GLU A 80 26.20 -9.64 -1.32
N ASN A 81 26.14 -10.95 -1.13
CA ASN A 81 25.07 -11.80 -1.66
C ASN A 81 23.76 -11.66 -0.86
N ILE A 82 22.66 -12.11 -1.48
CA ILE A 82 21.37 -12.27 -0.79
C ILE A 82 21.50 -13.23 0.39
N THR A 83 20.79 -12.95 1.48
CA THR A 83 20.89 -13.71 2.74
C THR A 83 20.07 -15.00 2.74
N SER A 84 19.12 -15.13 1.83
CA SER A 84 18.18 -16.25 1.76
C SER A 84 17.88 -16.63 0.31
N ALA A 85 17.78 -17.93 0.04
CA ALA A 85 17.37 -18.45 -1.26
C ALA A 85 15.97 -17.98 -1.68
N TYR A 86 15.13 -17.59 -0.71
CA TYR A 86 13.81 -17.01 -0.97
C TYR A 86 13.85 -15.84 -1.97
N PHE A 87 14.86 -14.98 -1.87
CA PHE A 87 14.98 -13.79 -2.73
C PHE A 87 15.36 -14.11 -4.18
N ALA A 88 15.76 -15.34 -4.47
CA ALA A 88 16.01 -15.82 -5.82
C ALA A 88 14.82 -16.62 -6.40
N HIS A 89 13.74 -16.82 -5.63
CA HIS A 89 12.57 -17.57 -6.06
C HIS A 89 11.44 -16.67 -6.56
N PRO A 90 10.64 -17.14 -7.54
CA PRO A 90 9.57 -16.36 -8.17
C PRO A 90 8.63 -15.59 -7.23
N PRO A 91 8.19 -16.13 -6.08
CA PRO A 91 7.33 -15.39 -5.14
C PRO A 91 7.90 -14.03 -4.70
N PHE A 92 9.22 -13.87 -4.74
CA PHE A 92 9.90 -12.60 -4.53
C PHE A 92 10.45 -12.01 -5.84
N SER A 93 11.22 -12.78 -6.61
CA SER A 93 11.99 -12.27 -7.75
C SER A 93 11.14 -11.79 -8.93
N ASP A 94 9.90 -12.25 -9.03
CA ASP A 94 8.98 -11.79 -10.08
C ASP A 94 8.43 -10.39 -9.79
N HIS A 95 8.45 -9.97 -8.52
CA HIS A 95 7.85 -8.72 -8.05
C HIS A 95 8.86 -7.71 -7.52
N TRP A 96 10.04 -8.17 -7.08
CA TRP A 96 11.00 -7.34 -6.38
C TRP A 96 12.44 -7.61 -6.81
N GLU A 97 13.22 -6.54 -6.89
CA GLU A 97 14.67 -6.57 -6.99
C GLU A 97 15.28 -5.88 -5.78
N ILE A 98 16.34 -6.47 -5.23
CA ILE A 98 17.16 -5.87 -4.17
C ILE A 98 18.30 -5.09 -4.84
N ARG A 99 18.33 -3.76 -4.67
CA ARG A 99 19.42 -2.92 -5.20
C ARG A 99 20.74 -3.23 -4.49
N ARG A 100 21.83 -3.06 -5.24
CA ARG A 100 23.22 -3.33 -4.81
C ARG A 100 24.13 -2.25 -5.39
N GLY A 101 25.26 -2.02 -4.73
CA GLY A 101 26.29 -1.07 -5.17
C GLY A 101 26.22 0.30 -4.48
N ILE A 102 27.07 1.22 -4.93
CA ILE A 102 27.20 2.56 -4.37
C ILE A 102 26.03 3.43 -4.86
N ARG A 103 25.24 4.02 -3.94
CA ARG A 103 24.08 4.87 -4.29
C ARG A 103 24.49 6.33 -4.52
N ASN A 104 25.15 6.92 -3.54
CA ASN A 104 25.53 8.33 -3.56
C ASN A 104 26.80 8.51 -2.72
N ALA A 105 27.93 8.74 -3.39
CA ALA A 105 29.21 8.97 -2.73
C ALA A 105 29.37 10.43 -2.23
N GLU A 106 28.48 11.34 -2.62
CA GLU A 106 28.63 12.79 -2.40
C GLU A 106 27.81 13.32 -1.20
N SER A 107 27.04 12.47 -0.52
CA SER A 107 26.34 12.85 0.71
C SER A 107 27.27 12.98 1.92
N ASP A 108 26.84 13.74 2.95
CA ASP A 108 27.58 13.92 4.23
C ASP A 108 27.98 12.60 4.88
N VAL A 109 27.18 11.57 4.65
CA VAL A 109 27.53 10.16 4.88
C VAL A 109 27.25 9.42 3.57
N PRO A 110 28.28 8.87 2.89
CA PRO A 110 28.09 8.04 1.70
C PRO A 110 27.14 6.87 1.95
N MET A 111 26.32 6.54 0.96
CA MET A 111 25.34 5.44 1.06
C MET A 111 25.70 4.28 0.13
N ILE A 112 25.64 3.07 0.68
CA ILE A 112 25.98 1.83 -0.03
C ILE A 112 24.85 0.83 0.12
N TYR A 113 24.26 0.41 -0.99
CA TYR A 113 23.25 -0.64 -0.97
C TYR A 113 23.89 -1.99 -0.70
N SER A 114 23.37 -2.73 0.29
CA SER A 114 23.81 -4.09 0.58
C SER A 114 22.63 -5.06 0.58
N ALA A 115 22.77 -6.18 -0.14
CA ALA A 115 21.76 -7.24 -0.11
C ALA A 115 21.72 -7.99 1.23
N GLN A 116 22.77 -7.88 2.06
CA GLN A 116 22.79 -8.42 3.42
C GLN A 116 21.84 -7.69 4.38
N ASN A 117 21.34 -6.52 3.99
CA ASN A 117 20.33 -5.78 4.74
C ASN A 117 18.89 -6.26 4.51
N VAL A 118 18.69 -7.29 3.69
CA VAL A 118 17.38 -7.92 3.46
C VAL A 118 17.44 -9.37 3.94
N TYR A 119 16.56 -9.77 4.85
CA TYR A 119 16.48 -11.16 5.34
C TYR A 119 15.11 -11.49 5.94
N ILE A 120 14.82 -12.77 6.11
CA ILE A 120 13.59 -13.23 6.78
C ILE A 120 13.91 -13.49 8.26
N SER A 121 13.12 -12.90 9.15
CA SER A 121 13.22 -13.10 10.59
C SER A 121 11.97 -13.76 11.14
N GLN A 122 12.11 -14.48 12.25
CA GLN A 122 10.96 -14.93 13.05
C GLN A 122 10.37 -13.77 13.83
N ASP A 123 9.04 -13.74 13.98
CA ASP A 123 8.37 -12.76 14.82
C ASP A 123 8.36 -13.23 16.27
N PRO A 124 9.14 -12.59 17.18
CA PRO A 124 9.19 -12.99 18.57
C PRO A 124 7.85 -12.82 19.30
N SER A 125 6.96 -11.95 18.82
CA SER A 125 5.62 -11.76 19.40
C SER A 125 4.65 -12.89 19.09
N SER A 126 5.02 -13.78 18.15
CA SER A 126 4.22 -14.92 17.71
C SER A 126 4.74 -16.27 18.23
N ASP A 127 5.62 -16.27 19.23
CA ASP A 127 6.39 -17.44 19.67
C ASP A 127 7.15 -18.12 18.50
N GLY A 128 7.55 -17.33 17.50
CA GLY A 128 8.23 -17.80 16.30
C GLY A 128 7.35 -18.54 15.29
N SER A 129 6.02 -18.54 15.48
CA SER A 129 5.07 -19.15 14.53
C SER A 129 4.88 -18.36 13.24
N GLN A 130 5.18 -17.06 13.26
CA GLN A 130 5.16 -16.18 12.10
C GLN A 130 6.57 -15.63 11.80
N THR A 131 6.72 -15.13 10.59
CA THR A 131 7.93 -14.44 10.12
C THR A 131 7.62 -13.04 9.62
N TYR A 132 8.66 -12.26 9.30
CA TYR A 132 8.54 -11.03 8.53
C TYR A 132 9.79 -10.81 7.69
N LEU A 133 9.65 -10.02 6.63
CA LEU A 133 10.80 -9.46 5.92
C LEU A 133 11.45 -8.39 6.78
N THR A 134 12.77 -8.47 6.93
CA THR A 134 13.56 -7.49 7.67
C THR A 134 14.37 -6.67 6.69
N LEU A 135 14.25 -5.35 6.80
CA LEU A 135 15.15 -4.38 6.20
C LEU A 135 16.04 -3.82 7.29
N ARG A 136 17.33 -3.66 7.02
CA ARG A 136 18.31 -3.11 7.95
C ARG A 136 19.02 -1.90 7.35
N THR A 137 19.34 -0.92 8.17
CA THR A 137 20.39 0.04 7.87
C THR A 137 21.38 0.07 9.02
N THR A 138 22.67 0.10 8.68
CA THR A 138 23.77 0.10 9.65
C THR A 138 24.61 1.34 9.41
N ARG A 139 24.81 2.15 10.45
CA ARG A 139 25.76 3.28 10.39
C ARG A 139 27.15 2.79 10.76
N LEU A 140 28.06 2.78 9.79
CA LEU A 140 29.46 2.47 10.02
C LEU A 140 30.24 3.76 10.32
N GLN A 141 31.57 3.71 10.40
CA GLN A 141 32.34 4.95 10.60
C GLN A 141 32.32 5.83 9.36
N ASP A 142 32.52 5.22 8.18
CA ASP A 142 32.77 5.96 6.94
C ASP A 142 31.56 6.04 6.01
N PHE A 143 30.60 5.12 6.13
CA PHE A 143 29.40 5.10 5.29
C PHE A 143 28.14 4.63 6.04
N GLN A 144 27.00 4.78 5.39
CA GLN A 144 25.73 4.17 5.79
C GLN A 144 25.47 2.98 4.87
N SER A 145 25.38 1.78 5.43
CA SER A 145 24.84 0.65 4.69
C SER A 145 23.33 0.75 4.65
N VAL A 146 22.76 0.78 3.45
CA VAL A 146 21.34 1.02 3.20
C VAL A 146 20.72 -0.14 2.41
N VAL A 147 19.41 -0.10 2.25
CA VAL A 147 18.66 -1.12 1.52
C VAL A 147 17.55 -0.47 0.72
N GLN A 148 17.32 -1.00 -0.49
CA GLN A 148 16.20 -0.61 -1.33
C GLN A 148 15.71 -1.80 -2.13
N LEU A 149 14.42 -2.09 -1.96
CA LEU A 149 13.65 -2.95 -2.83
C LEU A 149 13.01 -2.08 -3.90
N VAL A 150 13.01 -2.57 -5.14
CA VAL A 150 12.29 -1.93 -6.24
C VAL A 150 11.35 -2.93 -6.90
N SER A 151 10.20 -2.45 -7.34
CA SER A 151 9.18 -3.30 -7.94
C SER A 151 9.58 -3.77 -9.33
N ARG A 152 8.99 -4.90 -9.71
CA ARG A 152 8.81 -5.37 -11.07
C ARG A 152 7.29 -5.51 -11.28
N PRO A 153 6.68 -4.80 -12.24
CA PRO A 153 7.31 -3.94 -13.25
C PRO A 153 7.78 -2.56 -12.71
N ASP A 154 8.56 -1.86 -13.53
CA ASP A 154 9.15 -0.54 -13.25
C ASP A 154 8.42 0.63 -13.93
N ASN A 155 7.28 0.35 -14.59
CA ASN A 155 6.50 1.32 -15.35
C ASN A 155 5.03 1.40 -14.87
N LEU A 156 4.84 1.41 -13.54
CA LEU A 156 3.52 1.58 -12.93
C LEU A 156 2.95 2.94 -13.33
N LEU A 157 1.71 2.98 -13.82
CA LEU A 157 1.01 4.20 -14.15
C LEU A 157 -0.37 4.15 -13.50
N HIS A 158 -0.43 4.68 -12.28
CA HIS A 158 -1.48 4.51 -11.27
C HIS A 158 -1.39 3.18 -10.52
N ALA A 159 -1.49 3.28 -9.19
CA ALA A 159 -1.40 2.14 -8.29
C ALA A 159 -2.09 2.44 -6.96
N SER A 160 -2.67 1.41 -6.36
CA SER A 160 -3.04 1.37 -4.96
C SER A 160 -2.07 0.43 -4.25
N MET A 161 -1.11 1.02 -3.53
CA MET A 161 0.00 0.31 -2.89
C MET A 161 -0.16 0.35 -1.37
N ARG A 162 0.07 -0.81 -0.73
CA ARG A 162 -0.10 -0.99 0.72
C ARG A 162 1.06 -1.80 1.28
N THR A 163 1.48 -1.48 2.50
CA THR A 163 2.42 -2.31 3.25
C THR A 163 2.05 -2.31 4.73
N ARG A 164 2.25 -3.43 5.41
CA ARG A 164 2.12 -3.52 6.87
C ARG A 164 3.48 -3.72 7.49
N MET A 165 3.94 -2.71 8.22
CA MET A 165 5.29 -2.68 8.75
C MET A 165 5.37 -2.05 10.14
N LYS A 166 6.51 -2.26 10.81
CA LYS A 166 6.90 -1.59 12.04
C LYS A 166 8.42 -1.40 12.07
N ILE A 167 8.90 -0.41 12.80
CA ILE A 167 10.33 -0.16 12.99
C ILE A 167 10.77 -0.72 14.34
N ILE A 168 11.92 -1.40 14.35
CA ILE A 168 12.45 -2.14 15.50
C ILE A 168 13.82 -1.57 15.87
N SER A 169 14.09 -1.48 17.17
CA SER A 169 15.37 -1.02 17.71
C SER A 169 16.46 -2.09 17.55
N ASP A 170 17.72 -1.65 17.61
CA ASP A 170 18.88 -2.55 17.70
C ASP A 170 19.19 -2.99 19.14
N GLY A 171 18.33 -2.64 20.10
CA GLY A 171 18.46 -2.98 21.51
C GLY A 171 19.63 -2.30 22.24
N LYS A 172 20.43 -1.46 21.58
CA LYS A 172 21.64 -0.87 22.17
C LYS A 172 21.37 0.42 22.96
N ASP A 173 20.19 1.03 22.81
CA ASP A 173 19.71 2.19 23.60
C ASP A 173 18.41 1.82 24.35
N GLY A 174 18.35 0.59 24.88
CA GLY A 174 17.11 -0.01 25.36
C GLY A 174 16.16 -0.26 24.19
N ASP A 175 14.86 -0.02 24.40
CA ASP A 175 13.84 -0.20 23.36
C ASP A 175 13.75 0.99 22.40
N ASN A 176 14.57 2.03 22.58
CA ASN A 176 14.56 3.20 21.70
C ASN A 176 15.21 2.89 20.35
N VAL A 177 14.52 3.24 19.27
CA VAL A 177 15.07 3.19 17.91
C VAL A 177 16.07 4.32 17.70
N ALA A 178 17.18 4.01 17.03
CA ALA A 178 18.20 5.01 16.74
C ALA A 178 17.66 6.09 15.78
N GLY A 179 17.78 7.35 16.20
CA GLY A 179 17.40 8.50 15.38
C GLY A 179 18.35 8.73 14.20
N GLY A 180 17.80 9.24 13.10
CA GLY A 180 18.57 9.65 11.92
C GLY A 180 18.43 8.76 10.70
N ALA A 181 17.44 7.86 10.66
CA ALA A 181 17.11 7.01 9.51
C ALA A 181 15.74 7.38 8.92
N VAL A 182 15.52 7.01 7.66
CA VAL A 182 14.28 7.21 6.92
C VAL A 182 13.84 5.87 6.33
N VAL A 183 12.59 5.50 6.58
CA VAL A 183 11.87 4.48 5.81
C VAL A 183 11.08 5.18 4.73
N GLY A 184 11.28 4.83 3.47
CA GLY A 184 10.49 5.36 2.36
C GLY A 184 9.70 4.24 1.67
N PHE A 185 8.40 4.46 1.46
CA PHE A 185 7.54 3.63 0.61
C PHE A 185 6.88 4.53 -0.44
N PHE A 186 7.38 4.51 -1.67
CA PHE A 186 7.17 5.59 -2.62
C PHE A 186 7.20 5.11 -4.07
N THR A 187 6.60 5.89 -4.97
CA THR A 187 6.76 5.74 -6.42
C THR A 187 7.71 6.80 -6.93
N TYR A 188 8.64 6.45 -7.81
CA TYR A 188 9.63 7.38 -8.34
C TYR A 188 9.93 7.14 -9.82
N GLU A 189 9.95 8.23 -10.59
CA GLU A 189 10.56 8.33 -11.92
C GLU A 189 11.66 9.41 -11.92
N SER A 190 11.39 10.57 -11.31
CA SER A 190 12.30 11.70 -11.16
C SER A 190 11.89 12.57 -9.97
N ASP A 191 12.72 13.56 -9.60
CA ASP A 191 12.44 14.58 -8.55
C ASP A 191 11.16 15.42 -8.78
N THR A 192 10.45 15.20 -9.90
CA THR A 192 9.17 15.86 -10.21
C THR A 192 8.03 14.87 -10.47
N GLN A 193 8.30 13.58 -10.31
CA GLN A 193 7.40 12.46 -10.60
C GLN A 193 7.58 11.43 -9.46
N GLU A 194 7.31 11.89 -8.24
CA GLU A 194 7.51 11.12 -7.01
C GLU A 194 6.31 11.30 -6.07
N SER A 195 5.99 10.24 -5.31
CA SER A 195 4.96 10.28 -4.27
C SER A 195 5.32 9.34 -3.14
N ASP A 196 5.24 9.86 -1.92
CA ASP A 196 5.97 9.34 -0.77
C ASP A 196 5.07 9.02 0.43
N ILE A 197 5.47 7.97 1.13
CA ILE A 197 5.21 7.75 2.56
C ILE A 197 6.56 7.60 3.23
N GLU A 198 6.90 8.53 4.12
CA GLU A 198 8.19 8.54 4.80
C GLU A 198 8.05 8.55 6.33
N VAL A 199 8.82 7.68 6.98
CA VAL A 199 8.94 7.65 8.44
C VAL A 199 10.37 8.00 8.82
N LEU A 200 10.53 9.10 9.56
CA LEU A 200 11.83 9.60 10.00
C LEU A 200 12.05 9.24 11.46
N THR A 201 13.07 8.42 11.78
CA THR A 201 13.33 8.00 13.16
C THR A 201 13.85 9.12 14.06
N LYS A 202 14.17 10.29 13.49
CA LYS A 202 14.48 11.52 14.23
C LYS A 202 13.25 12.33 14.63
N HIS A 203 12.10 12.10 14.00
CA HIS A 203 10.83 12.75 14.31
C HIS A 203 10.12 11.97 15.45
N PRO A 204 9.08 12.54 16.08
CA PRO A 204 8.26 11.81 17.03
C PRO A 204 7.76 10.49 16.45
N SER A 205 7.60 9.47 17.30
CA SER A 205 7.32 8.10 16.85
C SER A 205 5.93 7.92 16.23
N ASP A 206 5.06 8.91 16.39
CA ASP A 206 3.71 8.95 15.86
C ASP A 206 3.60 9.77 14.57
N ILE A 207 4.69 10.29 14.00
CA ILE A 207 4.65 11.14 12.79
C ILE A 207 5.08 10.38 11.54
N VAL A 208 4.32 10.61 10.46
CA VAL A 208 4.59 10.16 9.09
C VAL A 208 4.56 11.38 8.17
N GLU A 209 5.55 11.49 7.28
CA GLU A 209 5.58 12.51 6.23
C GLU A 209 4.97 11.92 4.95
N LEU A 210 4.01 12.63 4.36
CA LEU A 210 3.35 12.26 3.12
C LEU A 210 3.65 13.32 2.08
N SER A 211 4.02 12.94 0.87
CA SER A 211 4.35 13.96 -0.13
C SER A 211 4.14 13.52 -1.58
N THR A 212 4.08 14.52 -2.46
CA THR A 212 4.19 14.45 -3.91
C THR A 212 5.20 15.49 -4.33
N GLN A 213 6.16 15.14 -5.18
CA GLN A 213 7.16 16.09 -5.62
C GLN A 213 6.80 16.73 -6.97
N PRO A 214 6.99 18.05 -7.13
CA PRO A 214 7.60 18.97 -6.16
C PRO A 214 6.61 19.48 -5.10
N ALA A 215 7.03 19.43 -3.84
CA ALA A 215 6.36 20.10 -2.72
C ALA A 215 6.94 21.51 -2.50
N SER A 216 6.07 22.51 -2.34
CA SER A 216 6.49 23.91 -2.25
C SER A 216 5.41 24.82 -1.65
N SER A 217 5.78 26.07 -1.33
CA SER A 217 4.81 27.09 -0.89
C SER A 217 3.67 27.37 -1.89
N THR A 218 3.84 26.99 -3.17
CA THR A 218 2.81 27.13 -4.21
C THR A 218 1.97 25.87 -4.42
N THR A 219 2.33 24.77 -3.76
CA THR A 219 1.65 23.47 -3.80
C THR A 219 1.40 22.97 -2.37
N PRO A 220 0.65 23.72 -1.55
CA PRO A 220 0.50 23.42 -0.12
C PRO A 220 -0.23 22.11 0.18
N GLY A 221 -0.90 21.49 -0.80
CA GLY A 221 -1.47 20.16 -0.67
C GLY A 221 -0.51 19.04 -1.07
N ALA A 222 0.69 19.36 -1.57
CA ALA A 222 1.66 18.37 -2.04
C ALA A 222 2.46 17.71 -0.91
N ASP A 223 2.37 18.20 0.33
CA ASP A 223 3.00 17.56 1.49
C ASP A 223 2.18 17.72 2.78
N ALA A 224 2.32 16.77 3.69
CA ALA A 224 1.76 16.86 5.04
C ALA A 224 2.53 15.97 6.03
N SER A 225 2.81 16.51 7.22
CA SER A 225 3.17 15.71 8.41
C SER A 225 1.89 15.29 9.13
N VAL A 226 1.65 13.99 9.24
CA VAL A 226 0.43 13.43 9.85
C VAL A 226 0.75 12.54 11.04
N THR A 227 -0.18 12.46 11.98
CA THR A 227 -0.07 11.59 13.15
C THR A 227 -0.70 10.24 12.87
N ILE A 228 -0.01 9.14 13.22
CA ILE A 228 -0.54 7.78 13.13
C ILE A 228 -1.81 7.68 14.00
N PRO A 229 -2.93 7.17 13.46
CA PRO A 229 -4.20 7.17 14.16
C PRO A 229 -4.23 6.17 15.32
N ASN A 230 -5.29 6.25 16.13
CA ASN A 230 -5.56 5.36 17.26
C ASN A 230 -4.51 5.37 18.38
N GLY A 231 -3.70 6.44 18.46
CA GLY A 231 -2.67 6.59 19.49
C GLY A 231 -1.50 5.61 19.34
N LYS A 232 -1.34 5.04 18.14
CA LYS A 232 -0.22 4.17 17.79
C LYS A 232 1.02 4.98 17.44
N ASP A 233 2.15 4.28 17.43
CA ASP A 233 3.39 4.78 16.84
C ASP A 233 3.97 3.79 15.81
N TRP A 234 4.99 4.19 15.06
CA TRP A 234 5.59 3.36 14.01
C TRP A 234 6.42 2.17 14.55
N THR A 235 6.55 2.00 15.86
CA THR A 235 7.11 0.77 16.46
C THR A 235 6.06 -0.33 16.59
N GLU A 236 4.79 0.01 16.42
CA GLU A 236 3.67 -0.92 16.30
C GLU A 236 3.38 -1.28 14.84
N TRP A 237 2.60 -2.36 14.64
CA TRP A 237 2.16 -2.73 13.30
C TRP A 237 1.13 -1.73 12.76
N VAL A 238 1.55 -0.98 11.75
CA VAL A 238 0.73 0.02 11.03
C VAL A 238 0.59 -0.41 9.57
N GLU A 239 -0.62 -0.28 9.02
CA GLU A 239 -0.86 -0.39 7.58
C GLU A 239 -0.71 0.99 6.92
N TYR A 240 0.20 1.10 5.96
CA TYR A 240 0.46 2.30 5.17
C TYR A 240 -0.11 2.07 3.78
N ARG A 241 -0.91 3.00 3.28
CA ARG A 241 -1.52 2.92 1.94
C ARG A 241 -1.41 4.23 1.20
N MET A 242 -1.06 4.16 -0.08
CA MET A 242 -1.18 5.25 -1.03
C MET A 242 -1.96 4.78 -2.25
N ASP A 243 -3.01 5.51 -2.59
CA ASP A 243 -3.74 5.36 -3.84
C ASP A 243 -3.35 6.49 -4.79
N TRP A 244 -2.60 6.16 -5.82
CA TRP A 244 -2.25 7.03 -6.93
C TRP A 244 -3.17 6.77 -8.11
N PHE A 245 -3.94 7.80 -8.47
CA PHE A 245 -4.83 7.83 -9.62
C PHE A 245 -4.48 9.00 -10.55
N ALA A 246 -5.11 9.03 -11.72
CA ALA A 246 -5.01 10.18 -12.62
C ALA A 246 -5.45 11.47 -11.90
N GLY A 247 -4.48 12.37 -11.65
CA GLY A 247 -4.72 13.68 -11.05
C GLY A 247 -5.07 13.68 -9.56
N ARG A 248 -4.88 12.55 -8.85
CA ARG A 248 -5.12 12.49 -7.40
C ARG A 248 -4.27 11.43 -6.70
N ASN A 249 -3.72 11.80 -5.55
CA ASN A 249 -3.16 10.86 -4.58
C ASN A 249 -3.95 10.90 -3.27
N ILE A 250 -4.17 9.74 -2.65
CA ILE A 250 -4.83 9.61 -1.36
C ILE A 250 -4.02 8.69 -0.47
N TRP A 251 -3.73 9.13 0.75
CA TRP A 251 -2.97 8.35 1.72
C TRP A 251 -3.84 7.93 2.89
N TYR A 252 -3.58 6.72 3.37
CA TYR A 252 -4.24 6.16 4.54
C TYR A 252 -3.23 5.53 5.49
N LEU A 253 -3.51 5.64 6.78
CA LEU A 253 -2.82 4.92 7.84
C LEU A 253 -3.87 4.13 8.62
N ASP A 254 -3.70 2.81 8.75
CA ASP A 254 -4.69 1.91 9.37
C ASP A 254 -6.13 2.15 8.87
N GLU A 255 -6.29 2.23 7.54
CA GLU A 255 -7.55 2.49 6.82
C GLU A 255 -8.15 3.90 7.02
N GLU A 256 -7.57 4.75 7.87
CA GLU A 256 -8.00 6.14 8.05
C GLU A 256 -7.35 7.05 6.99
N MET A 257 -8.17 7.84 6.28
CA MET A 257 -7.67 8.78 5.27
C MET A 257 -6.93 9.94 5.94
N MET A 258 -5.64 10.09 5.62
CA MET A 258 -4.78 11.11 6.21
C MET A 258 -4.64 12.35 5.32
N LEU A 259 -4.54 12.13 4.00
CA LEU A 259 -4.36 13.20 3.02
C LEU A 259 -5.02 12.82 1.69
N ASN A 260 -5.61 13.81 1.01
CA ASN A 260 -6.14 13.70 -0.34
C ASN A 260 -5.63 14.91 -1.13
N SER A 261 -4.72 14.68 -2.07
CA SER A 261 -4.03 15.72 -2.82
C SER A 261 -4.31 15.63 -4.31
N THR A 262 -4.44 16.79 -4.94
CA THR A 262 -4.45 16.97 -6.39
C THR A 262 -3.26 17.82 -6.87
N ASP A 263 -2.37 18.20 -5.96
CA ASP A 263 -1.19 19.00 -6.26
C ASP A 263 -0.03 18.07 -6.63
N SER A 264 0.78 18.46 -7.62
CA SER A 264 2.01 17.75 -8.03
C SER A 264 1.86 16.23 -8.25
N VAL A 265 0.66 15.76 -8.62
CA VAL A 265 0.41 14.33 -8.82
C VAL A 265 1.21 13.82 -10.01
N PRO A 266 2.01 12.74 -9.87
CA PRO A 266 2.77 12.18 -10.98
C PRO A 266 1.89 11.75 -12.15
N THR A 267 2.37 12.02 -13.35
CA THR A 267 1.76 11.67 -14.63
C THR A 267 2.58 10.68 -15.43
N GLU A 268 3.84 10.45 -15.03
CA GLU A 268 4.76 9.56 -15.73
C GLU A 268 4.83 8.18 -15.07
N PRO A 269 5.06 7.11 -15.86
CA PRO A 269 5.20 5.75 -15.34
C PRO A 269 6.38 5.67 -14.38
N SER A 270 6.14 5.16 -13.17
CA SER A 270 7.08 5.17 -12.06
C SER A 270 7.37 3.77 -11.55
N GLN A 271 8.51 3.60 -10.88
CA GLN A 271 8.85 2.38 -10.16
C GLN A 271 8.47 2.52 -8.69
N LEU A 272 7.84 1.50 -8.11
CA LEU A 272 7.60 1.45 -6.66
C LEU A 272 8.87 1.02 -5.94
N MET A 273 9.17 1.68 -4.82
CA MET A 273 10.35 1.44 -4.02
C MET A 273 10.01 1.37 -2.53
N LEU A 274 10.70 0.47 -1.83
CA LEU A 274 10.71 0.41 -0.37
C LEU A 274 12.17 0.44 0.09
N ASN A 275 12.56 1.47 0.82
CA ASN A 275 13.94 1.63 1.27
C ASN A 275 14.04 1.96 2.76
N LEU A 276 15.25 1.78 3.28
CA LEU A 276 15.64 2.23 4.62
C LEU A 276 17.06 2.80 4.51
N TRP A 277 17.19 4.10 4.78
CA TRP A 277 18.39 4.85 4.46
C TRP A 277 18.69 6.00 5.43
N SER A 278 19.91 6.52 5.35
CA SER A 278 20.37 7.72 6.03
C SER A 278 21.53 8.29 5.23
N ASN A 279 21.50 9.58 4.94
CA ASN A 279 22.55 10.26 4.18
C ASN A 279 23.32 11.30 5.01
N GLY A 280 22.98 11.44 6.31
CA GLY A 280 23.64 12.39 7.20
C GLY A 280 23.15 13.84 7.09
N GLN A 281 22.30 14.15 6.09
CA GLN A 281 21.84 15.51 5.82
C GLN A 281 20.64 15.89 6.68
N SER A 282 20.14 17.12 6.52
CA SER A 282 19.06 17.68 7.35
C SER A 282 17.79 16.82 7.36
N PHE A 283 17.42 16.23 6.21
CA PHE A 283 16.19 15.45 6.09
C PHE A 283 16.27 14.12 6.85
N SER A 284 17.21 13.24 6.51
CA SER A 284 17.36 11.97 7.26
C SER A 284 17.87 12.17 8.68
N GLY A 285 18.72 13.18 8.89
CA GLY A 285 19.57 13.31 10.06
C GLY A 285 20.84 12.46 9.93
N ARG A 286 21.62 12.38 11.01
CA ARG A 286 22.84 11.58 11.06
C ARG A 286 22.76 10.55 12.17
N MET A 287 22.68 9.28 11.79
CA MET A 287 22.78 8.16 12.73
C MET A 287 24.13 8.15 13.48
N ARG A 288 24.11 7.68 14.72
CA ARG A 288 25.34 7.45 15.51
C ARG A 288 26.09 6.24 14.94
N PRO A 289 27.43 6.28 14.80
CA PRO A 289 28.22 5.12 14.40
C PRO A 289 27.99 3.89 15.30
N GLY A 290 27.93 2.71 14.67
CA GLY A 290 27.68 1.44 15.33
C GLY A 290 26.20 1.16 15.64
N ARG A 291 25.28 2.01 15.19
CA ARG A 291 23.83 1.83 15.38
C ARG A 291 23.15 1.27 14.15
N GLU A 292 22.06 0.57 14.41
CA GLU A 292 21.21 -0.04 13.40
C GLU A 292 19.75 0.36 13.61
N VAL A 293 19.01 0.40 12.51
CA VAL A 293 17.55 0.49 12.51
C VAL A 293 17.05 -0.67 11.65
N TYR A 294 15.96 -1.29 12.10
CA TYR A 294 15.33 -2.39 11.40
C TYR A 294 13.88 -2.06 11.06
N VAL A 295 13.41 -2.49 9.91
CA VAL A 295 11.98 -2.46 9.56
C VAL A 295 11.52 -3.89 9.36
N ALA A 296 10.49 -4.29 10.10
CA ALA A 296 9.79 -5.54 9.89
C ALA A 296 8.58 -5.30 8.99
N VAL A 297 8.44 -6.08 7.93
CA VAL A 297 7.36 -6.00 6.94
C VAL A 297 6.63 -7.35 6.90
N GLN A 298 5.34 -7.36 7.24
CA GLN A 298 4.52 -8.57 7.16
C GLN A 298 4.12 -8.89 5.73
N TRP A 299 3.70 -7.87 4.98
CA TRP A 299 3.27 -8.04 3.60
C TRP A 299 3.31 -6.72 2.84
N ILE A 300 3.37 -6.82 1.51
CA ILE A 300 3.20 -5.70 0.56
C ILE A 300 2.13 -6.12 -0.44
N GLU A 301 1.15 -5.25 -0.70
CA GLU A 301 0.01 -5.49 -1.58
C GLU A 301 -0.14 -4.34 -2.57
N ILE A 302 -0.30 -4.66 -3.86
CA ILE A 302 -0.37 -3.65 -4.91
C ILE A 302 -1.46 -4.06 -5.90
N ALA A 303 -2.41 -3.15 -6.15
CA ALA A 303 -3.27 -3.20 -7.34
C ALA A 303 -2.83 -2.07 -8.28
N TYR A 304 -2.53 -2.35 -9.54
CA TYR A 304 -1.84 -1.38 -10.41
C TYR A 304 -2.16 -1.52 -11.89
N ASN A 305 -1.92 -0.43 -12.60
CA ASN A 305 -1.89 -0.38 -14.06
C ASN A 305 -0.47 -0.09 -14.54
N VAL A 306 -0.17 -0.41 -15.79
CA VAL A 306 1.13 -0.11 -16.42
C VAL A 306 0.91 0.68 -17.71
N SER A 307 1.87 1.52 -18.07
CA SER A 307 1.78 2.45 -19.20
C SER A 307 1.53 1.81 -20.57
N ASN A 308 1.82 0.52 -20.73
CA ASN A 308 1.74 -0.21 -22.00
C ASN A 308 0.50 -1.12 -22.10
N GLN A 309 -0.34 -1.18 -21.07
CA GLN A 309 -1.65 -1.81 -21.15
C GLN A 309 -2.63 -0.72 -21.56
N GLY A 310 -3.12 -0.79 -22.80
CA GLY A 310 -4.08 0.18 -23.31
C GLY A 310 -5.32 0.15 -22.43
N GLN A 311 -5.60 1.25 -21.73
CA GLN A 311 -6.80 1.43 -20.90
C GLN A 311 -8.05 1.06 -21.71
N SER A 312 -8.50 -0.19 -21.62
CA SER A 312 -9.77 -0.62 -22.21
C SER A 312 -10.94 -0.36 -21.24
N LEU A 313 -10.82 0.70 -20.43
CA LEU A 313 -11.80 1.12 -19.43
C LEU A 313 -13.20 1.42 -20.01
N ASN A 314 -13.35 1.45 -21.33
CA ASN A 314 -14.64 1.61 -22.01
C ASN A 314 -15.42 0.30 -22.17
N GLN A 315 -14.84 -0.88 -21.86
CA GLN A 315 -15.54 -2.16 -21.99
C GLN A 315 -15.20 -3.11 -20.83
N THR A 316 -15.81 -2.85 -19.67
CA THR A 316 -15.77 -3.75 -18.51
C THR A 316 -16.79 -4.89 -18.59
N ASP A 317 -17.60 -4.92 -19.67
CA ASP A 317 -18.63 -5.92 -19.88
C ASP A 317 -18.01 -7.31 -20.08
N GLY A 318 -18.42 -8.27 -19.26
CA GLY A 318 -17.85 -9.61 -19.24
C GLY A 318 -16.51 -9.74 -18.49
N LEU A 319 -16.02 -8.71 -17.79
CA LEU A 319 -14.85 -8.82 -16.91
C LEU A 319 -15.26 -9.08 -15.45
N THR A 320 -14.52 -9.95 -14.77
CA THR A 320 -14.70 -10.29 -13.37
C THR A 320 -13.99 -9.26 -12.50
N GLN A 321 -14.75 -8.55 -11.66
CA GLN A 321 -14.21 -7.55 -10.74
C GLN A 321 -14.05 -8.15 -9.35
N CYS A 322 -12.90 -7.91 -8.73
CA CYS A 322 -12.55 -8.37 -7.41
C CYS A 322 -12.19 -7.22 -6.48
N LEU A 323 -12.76 -7.23 -5.28
CA LEU A 323 -12.43 -6.30 -4.22
C LEU A 323 -11.12 -6.71 -3.56
N VAL A 324 -10.22 -5.75 -3.33
CA VAL A 324 -8.93 -5.94 -2.64
C VAL A 324 -9.04 -5.58 -1.16
N ASP A 325 -9.82 -4.56 -0.83
CA ASP A 325 -9.90 -4.02 0.53
C ASP A 325 -10.93 -4.74 1.38
N SER A 326 -10.64 -4.84 2.69
CA SER A 326 -11.53 -5.43 3.71
C SER A 326 -12.02 -6.86 3.39
N VAL A 327 -11.24 -7.62 2.61
CA VAL A 327 -11.46 -9.04 2.32
C VAL A 327 -11.23 -9.92 3.55
N GLU A 328 -11.84 -11.11 3.57
CA GLU A 328 -11.73 -12.09 4.67
C GLU A 328 -10.27 -12.49 4.92
N THR A 329 -9.50 -12.71 3.86
CA THR A 329 -8.09 -13.11 3.93
C THR A 329 -7.22 -12.13 3.16
N LYS A 330 -6.40 -11.36 3.88
CA LYS A 330 -5.46 -10.40 3.27
C LYS A 330 -4.58 -11.11 2.24
N GLY A 331 -4.50 -10.55 1.02
CA GLY A 331 -3.80 -11.17 -0.10
C GLY A 331 -4.68 -11.99 -1.05
N ILE A 332 -5.98 -12.16 -0.73
CA ILE A 332 -6.93 -12.93 -1.54
C ILE A 332 -8.10 -12.02 -1.92
N PRO A 333 -8.10 -11.44 -3.14
CA PRO A 333 -9.21 -10.63 -3.63
C PRO A 333 -10.54 -11.40 -3.71
N GLU A 334 -11.66 -10.71 -3.51
CA GLU A 334 -13.01 -11.30 -3.48
C GLU A 334 -13.89 -10.84 -4.64
N VAL A 335 -14.52 -11.76 -5.38
CA VAL A 335 -15.35 -11.42 -6.55
C VAL A 335 -16.59 -10.62 -6.13
N ILE A 336 -16.75 -9.42 -6.71
CA ILE A 336 -17.91 -8.55 -6.51
C ILE A 336 -18.80 -8.43 -7.75
N GLN A 337 -18.28 -8.77 -8.94
CA GLN A 337 -19.04 -8.84 -10.19
C GLN A 337 -18.47 -9.96 -11.08
N ASN A 338 -19.34 -10.84 -11.62
CA ASN A 338 -18.93 -12.00 -12.43
C ASN A 338 -19.28 -11.80 -13.92
N SER A 339 -18.40 -12.28 -14.79
CA SER A 339 -18.50 -12.21 -16.27
C SER A 339 -19.71 -12.94 -16.87
N SER A 340 -20.40 -13.79 -16.11
CA SER A 340 -21.54 -14.59 -16.59
C SER A 340 -22.84 -13.78 -16.70
N VAL A 341 -22.90 -12.81 -17.62
CA VAL A 341 -24.16 -12.36 -18.22
C VAL A 341 -24.25 -12.97 -19.61
N THR A 342 -24.65 -14.24 -19.69
CA THR A 342 -25.40 -14.64 -20.89
C THR A 342 -26.74 -13.92 -20.80
N GLN A 343 -26.92 -12.86 -21.57
CA GLN A 343 -28.27 -12.45 -21.98
C GLN A 343 -28.87 -13.63 -22.77
N SER A 344 -29.44 -14.60 -22.06
CA SER A 344 -30.44 -15.47 -22.66
C SER A 344 -31.57 -14.53 -23.04
N ALA A 345 -31.68 -14.24 -24.33
CA ALA A 345 -32.83 -13.58 -24.91
C ALA A 345 -34.08 -14.33 -24.43
N VAL A 346 -34.79 -13.76 -23.45
CA VAL A 346 -36.14 -14.22 -23.12
C VAL A 346 -37.03 -13.73 -24.25
N SER A 347 -37.10 -14.60 -25.25
CA SER A 347 -38.13 -14.72 -26.26
C SER A 347 -39.47 -14.16 -25.79
N THR A 348 -39.95 -13.15 -26.51
CA THR A 348 -41.33 -12.92 -26.92
C THR A 348 -42.38 -13.88 -26.33
N ALA A 349 -42.94 -13.57 -25.15
CA ALA A 349 -44.13 -14.26 -24.65
C ALA A 349 -44.94 -13.43 -23.65
N LEU A 350 -45.31 -12.19 -24.00
CA LEU A 350 -46.45 -11.49 -23.40
C LEU A 350 -47.16 -10.60 -24.43
N LYS A 351 -47.58 -11.23 -25.53
CA LYS A 351 -48.76 -10.84 -26.29
C LYS A 351 -49.70 -12.03 -26.28
N MET A 352 -50.56 -12.10 -25.27
CA MET A 352 -51.94 -12.59 -25.29
C MET A 352 -52.38 -12.84 -23.84
N PHE A 353 -53.64 -12.53 -23.53
CA PHE A 353 -54.29 -12.48 -22.21
C PHE A 353 -54.01 -11.20 -21.40
N GLY A 354 -54.90 -10.23 -21.28
CA GLY A 354 -56.26 -10.13 -21.80
C GLY A 354 -56.78 -8.70 -21.66
N THR A 355 -57.19 -8.13 -22.78
CA THR A 355 -58.29 -7.17 -22.82
C THR A 355 -59.56 -8.01 -22.69
N ILE A 356 -60.34 -7.83 -21.62
CA ILE A 356 -61.82 -7.89 -21.59
C ILE A 356 -62.30 -7.80 -20.12
N VAL A 357 -62.78 -6.60 -19.76
CA VAL A 357 -64.13 -6.34 -19.21
C VAL A 357 -64.38 -6.34 -17.68
N LEU A 358 -65.19 -5.32 -17.30
CA LEU A 358 -65.95 -5.01 -16.06
C LEU A 358 -65.22 -4.16 -14.99
N VAL A 359 -65.45 -2.83 -14.91
CA VAL A 359 -66.68 -2.07 -14.52
C VAL A 359 -66.88 -2.04 -13.00
N LEU A 360 -66.68 -0.83 -12.46
CA LEU A 360 -67.41 -0.16 -11.38
C LEU A 360 -68.17 -1.04 -10.37
N ILE A 361 -67.73 -1.03 -9.10
CA ILE A 361 -68.66 -0.94 -7.96
C ILE A 361 -68.08 0.02 -6.92
N ALA A 362 -68.92 0.98 -6.54
CA ALA A 362 -68.70 2.01 -5.55
C ALA A 362 -69.08 1.54 -4.13
N TRP A 363 -68.41 2.14 -3.13
CA TRP A 363 -68.96 2.69 -1.88
C TRP A 363 -69.79 1.82 -0.90
N TYR A 364 -69.27 1.79 0.35
CA TYR A 364 -69.91 2.01 1.67
C TYR A 364 -70.18 0.88 2.69
N CYS A 365 -70.14 1.36 3.95
CA CYS A 365 -70.46 0.80 5.28
C CYS A 365 -69.34 0.02 5.99
N THR A 366 -68.85 0.38 7.18
CA THR A 366 -69.14 1.43 8.20
C THR A 366 -67.90 1.64 9.05
#